data_AF-A0A930SL08-F1
#
_entry.id   AF-A0A930SL08-F1
#
_cell.length_a   1.000
_cell.length_b   1.000
_cell.length_c   1.000
_cell.angle_alpha   90.00
_cell.angle_beta   90.00
_cell.angle_gamma   90.00
#
_symmetry.space_group_name_H-M   'P 1'
#
loop_
_entity.id
_entity.type
_entity.pdbx_description
1 polymer ?
#
loop_
_entity_poly.entity_id
_entity_poly.type
_entity_poly.pdbx_seq_one_letter_code
_entity_poly.pdbx_strand_id
1 'polypeptide(L)' 'MANISDQINAAKDVLKEALPSPPDLDAQVTPDNLKQRLEWGEPALTIVDVRDREAFNELRIQGAINMPQAELAQMAQGAL' A
#
# COMPACT_ATOMS: atom_id res chain seq x y z
N MET A 1 -32.84 29.67 4.90
CA MET A 1 -31.60 29.51 4.12
C MET A 1 -30.64 28.72 4.98
N ALA A 2 -30.23 27.53 4.56
CA ALA A 2 -29.29 26.73 5.35
C ALA A 2 -27.97 27.50 5.48
N ASN A 3 -27.46 27.60 6.70
CA ASN A 3 -26.22 28.30 6.99
C ASN A 3 -25.06 27.46 6.43
N ILE A 4 -24.09 28.11 5.77
CA ILE A 4 -22.94 27.42 5.14
C ILE A 4 -22.18 26.59 6.18
N SER A 5 -22.13 27.07 7.43
CA SER A 5 -21.54 26.32 8.56
C SER A 5 -22.22 24.98 8.82
N ASP A 6 -23.54 24.89 8.67
CA ASP A 6 -24.29 23.66 8.92
C ASP A 6 -24.00 22.63 7.82
N GLN A 7 -23.84 23.08 6.57
CA GLN A 7 -23.46 22.22 5.45
C GLN A 7 -22.03 21.67 5.60
N ILE A 8 -21.09 22.50 6.09
CA ILE A 8 -19.71 22.07 6.36
C ILE A 8 -19.67 21.03 7.49
N ASN A 9 -20.45 21.23 8.56
CA ASN A 9 -20.47 20.29 9.68
C ASN A 9 -21.12 18.96 9.28
N ALA A 10 -22.23 19.00 8.54
CA ALA A 10 -22.86 17.79 8.01
C ALA A 10 -21.92 16.99 7.10
N ALA A 11 -21.17 17.67 6.21
CA ALA A 11 -20.18 17.00 5.36
C ALA A 11 -19.05 16.36 6.18
N LYS A 12 -18.56 17.02 7.25
CA LYS A 12 -17.51 16.48 8.12
C LYS A 12 -17.95 15.21 8.85
N ASP A 13 -19.19 15.16 9.33
CA ASP A 13 -19.68 14.01 10.09
C ASP A 13 -19.93 12.79 9.18
N VAL A 14 -20.39 13.01 7.94
CA VAL A 14 -20.47 11.94 6.91
C VAL A 14 -19.08 11.39 6.56
N LEU A 15 -18.08 12.27 6.45
CA LEU A 15 -16.72 11.86 6.12
C LEU A 15 -16.03 11.11 7.28
N LYS A 16 -16.36 11.38 8.54
CA LYS A 16 -15.76 10.64 9.68
C LYS A 16 -16.15 9.17 9.71
N GLU A 17 -17.40 8.85 9.35
CA GLU A 17 -17.90 7.47 9.39
C GLU A 17 -17.50 6.66 8.15
N ALA A 18 -17.18 7.33 7.04
CA ALA A 18 -17.05 6.72 5.73
C ALA A 18 -15.61 6.61 5.21
N LEU A 19 -14.58 6.73 6.06
CA LEU A 19 -13.20 6.45 5.63
C LEU A 19 -12.88 4.97 5.86
N PRO A 20 -12.80 4.14 4.81
CA PRO A 20 -12.26 2.79 4.91
C PRO A 20 -10.86 2.87 5.50
N SER A 21 -10.62 2.07 6.54
CA SER A 21 -9.26 1.74 6.90
C SER A 21 -8.74 0.68 5.93
N PRO A 22 -7.46 0.74 5.51
CA PRO A 22 -6.89 -0.33 4.73
C PRO A 22 -7.02 -1.64 5.52
N PRO A 23 -7.14 -2.79 4.84
CA PRO A 23 -7.17 -4.08 5.54
C PRO A 23 -5.94 -4.26 6.44
N ASP A 24 -6.00 -5.15 7.44
CA ASP A 24 -4.81 -5.52 8.23
C ASP A 24 -3.85 -6.40 7.42
N LEU A 25 -2.54 -6.19 7.60
CA LEU A 25 -1.52 -6.88 6.81
C LEU A 25 -1.20 -8.24 7.44
N ASP A 26 -1.84 -9.28 6.90
CA ASP A 26 -1.57 -10.66 7.27
C ASP A 26 -0.18 -11.12 6.82
N ALA A 27 0.39 -12.12 7.51
CA ALA A 27 1.66 -12.73 7.13
C ALA A 27 1.66 -13.34 5.72
N GLN A 28 0.47 -13.68 5.20
CA GLN A 28 0.24 -14.13 3.84
C GLN A 28 -1.06 -13.50 3.33
N VAL A 29 -1.05 -13.06 2.09
CA VAL A 29 -2.16 -12.32 1.48
C VAL A 29 -2.40 -12.82 0.06
N THR A 30 -3.67 -12.81 -0.38
CA THR A 30 -4.02 -13.17 -1.75
C THR A 30 -3.63 -12.04 -2.73
N PRO A 31 -3.45 -12.34 -4.03
CA PRO A 31 -3.19 -11.31 -5.03
C PRO A 31 -4.27 -10.21 -5.10
N ASP A 32 -5.55 -10.58 -4.94
CA ASP A 32 -6.67 -9.63 -4.96
C ASP A 32 -6.61 -8.64 -3.80
N ASN A 33 -6.28 -9.11 -2.59
CA ASN A 33 -6.13 -8.24 -1.42
C ASN A 33 -4.95 -7.27 -1.59
N LEU A 34 -3.82 -7.73 -2.15
CA LEU A 34 -2.68 -6.86 -2.47
C LEU A 34 -3.07 -5.80 -3.52
N LYS A 35 -3.84 -6.19 -4.54
CA LYS A 35 -4.35 -5.25 -5.56
C LYS A 35 -5.24 -4.17 -4.94
N GLN A 36 -6.15 -4.54 -4.05
CA GLN A 36 -7.02 -3.58 -3.35
C GLN A 36 -6.22 -2.55 -2.54
N ARG A 37 -5.11 -2.95 -1.89
CA ARG A 37 -4.23 -2.02 -1.17
C ARG A 37 -3.48 -1.06 -2.09
N LEU A 38 -2.99 -1.56 -3.22
CA LEU A 38 -2.35 -0.75 -4.24
C LEU A 38 -3.33 0.29 -4.82
N GLU A 39 -4.57 -0.12 -5.08
CA GLU A 39 -5.64 0.77 -5.56
C GLU A 39 -6.08 1.78 -4.49
N TRP A 40 -6.04 1.40 -3.21
CA TRP A 40 -6.26 2.30 -2.07
C TRP A 40 -5.18 3.39 -1.96
N GLY A 41 -3.99 3.14 -2.51
CA GLY A 41 -2.84 4.03 -2.36
C GLY A 41 -2.29 4.01 -0.94
N GLU A 42 -2.26 2.83 -0.31
CA GLU A 42 -1.82 2.66 1.08
C GLU A 42 -0.44 3.33 1.31
N PRO A 43 -0.37 4.37 2.16
CA PRO A 43 0.89 5.03 2.44
C PRO A 43 1.86 4.06 3.14
N ALA A 44 3.13 4.12 2.76
CA ALA A 44 4.22 3.30 3.31
C ALA A 44 4.17 1.77 3.03
N LEU A 45 3.30 1.28 2.14
CA LEU A 45 3.39 -0.09 1.65
C LEU A 45 4.67 -0.27 0.82
N THR A 46 5.58 -1.14 1.29
CA THR A 46 6.82 -1.48 0.58
C THR A 46 6.73 -2.87 0.00
N ILE A 47 6.85 -2.98 -1.32
CA ILE A 47 6.84 -4.27 -2.03
C ILE A 47 8.27 -4.66 -2.38
N VAL A 48 8.70 -5.81 -1.86
CA VAL A 48 10.03 -6.36 -2.13
C VAL A 48 9.89 -7.59 -3.03
N ASP A 49 10.54 -7.56 -4.19
CA ASP A 49 10.62 -8.69 -5.11
C ASP A 49 11.94 -9.42 -4.91
N VAL A 50 11.85 -10.66 -4.41
CA VAL A 50 12.99 -11.48 -4.02
C VAL A 50 13.54 -12.37 -5.14
N ARG A 51 12.95 -12.28 -6.34
CA ARG A 51 13.42 -13.00 -7.53
C ARG A 51 14.74 -12.42 -8.03
N ASP A 52 15.35 -13.12 -8.98
CA ASP A 52 16.52 -12.60 -9.70
C ASP A 52 16.21 -11.32 -10.49
N ARG A 53 17.29 -10.66 -10.93
CA ARG A 53 17.21 -9.35 -11.57
C ARG A 53 16.55 -9.44 -12.95
N GLU A 54 16.80 -10.53 -13.67
CA GLU A 54 16.26 -10.80 -14.99
C GLU A 54 14.73 -10.89 -14.94
N ALA A 55 14.17 -11.71 -14.04
CA ALA A 55 12.74 -11.86 -13.85
C ALA A 55 12.06 -10.56 -13.40
N PHE A 56 12.70 -9.78 -12.51
CA PHE A 56 12.21 -8.48 -12.07
C PHE A 56 12.18 -7.42 -13.20
N ASN A 57 13.13 -7.50 -14.13
CA ASN A 57 13.22 -6.60 -15.27
C ASN A 57 12.23 -6.98 -16.38
N GLU A 58 11.93 -8.27 -16.54
CA GLU A 58 10.92 -8.76 -17.47
C GLU A 58 9.51 -8.30 -17.05
N LEU A 59 9.14 -8.54 -15.79
CA LEU A 59 7.86 -8.09 -15.23
C LEU A 59 7.90 -8.04 -13.70
N ARG A 60 7.20 -7.05 -13.13
CA ARG A 60 7.10 -6.87 -11.69
C ARG A 60 5.82 -6.15 -11.31
N ILE A 61 5.46 -6.27 -10.03
CA ILE A 61 4.42 -5.43 -9.44
C ILE A 61 4.89 -3.97 -9.47
N GLN A 62 4.00 -3.07 -9.86
CA GLN A 62 4.31 -1.64 -9.92
C GLN A 62 4.74 -1.11 -8.55
N GLY A 63 5.84 -0.35 -8.51
CA GLY A 63 6.40 0.19 -7.27
C GLY A 63 7.26 -0.79 -6.46
N ALA A 64 7.39 -2.05 -6.89
CA ALA A 64 8.27 -3.01 -6.23
C ALA A 64 9.75 -2.66 -6.39
N ILE A 65 10.55 -2.98 -5.36
CA ILE A 65 12.01 -2.91 -5.37
C ILE A 65 12.61 -4.32 -5.49
N ASN A 66 13.67 -4.47 -6.27
CA ASN A 66 14.37 -5.75 -6.40
C ASN A 66 15.35 -5.93 -5.26
N MET A 67 15.16 -6.97 -4.46
CA MET A 67 16.12 -7.42 -3.45
C MET A 67 16.22 -8.95 -3.52
N PRO A 68 17.05 -9.48 -4.42
CA PRO A 68 17.19 -10.92 -4.60
C PRO A 68 17.42 -11.64 -3.28
N GLN A 69 16.79 -12.81 -3.09
CA GLN A 69 16.77 -13.51 -1.81
C GLN A 69 18.16 -13.73 -1.18
N ALA A 70 19.18 -13.98 -2.01
CA ALA A 70 20.56 -14.19 -1.55
C ALA A 70 21.19 -12.93 -0.93
N GLU A 71 20.77 -11.74 -1.36
CA GLU A 71 21.31 -10.44 -0.95
C GLU A 71 20.36 -9.69 0.01
N LEU A 72 19.13 -10.18 0.18
CA LEU A 72 18.04 -9.51 0.90
C LEU A 72 18.47 -9.01 2.30
N ALA A 73 19.10 -9.85 3.11
CA ALA A 73 19.51 -9.48 4.46
C ALA A 73 20.56 -8.35 4.48
N GLN A 74 21.51 -8.40 3.53
CA GLN A 74 22.54 -7.37 3.40
C GLN A 74 21.94 -6.05 2.92
N MET A 75 21.04 -6.11 1.93
CA MET A 75 20.35 -4.94 1.38
C MET A 75 19.43 -4.29 2.42
N ALA A 76 18.70 -5.10 3.19
CA ALA A 76 17.79 -4.60 4.24
C ALA A 76 18.55 -3.87 5.35
N GLN A 77 19.73 -4.34 5.74
CA GLN A 77 20.56 -3.66 6.75
C GLN A 77 21.05 -2.28 6.29
N GLY A 78 21.31 -2.10 5.00
CA GLY A 78 21.73 -0.81 4.43
C GLY A 78 20.59 0.21 4.26
N ALA A 79 19.34 -0.18 4.49
CA ALA A 79 18.16 0.68 4.37
C ALA A 79 17.69 1.30 5.70
N LEU A 80 18.34 0.93 6.82
CA LEU A 80 18.11 1.45 8.17
C LEU A 80 19.03 2.65 8.46
#